data_AF-A0AAN5PF51-F1
#
_entry.id   AF-A0AAN5PF51-F1
#
_cell.length_a   1.000
_cell.length_b   1.000
_cell.length_c   1.000
_cell.angle_alpha   90.00
_cell.angle_beta   90.00
_cell.angle_gamma   90.00
#
_symmetry.space_group_name_H-M   'P 1'
#
loop_
_entity.id
_entity.type
_entity.pdbx_description
1 polymer ?
#
loop_
_entity_poly.entity_id
_entity_poly.type
_entity_poly.pdbx_seq_one_letter_code
_entity_poly.pdbx_strand_id
1 'polypeptide(L)'
;MDFEQSLWTIPSSHTKNALVMKIHLTPLTQSLFELLKAETNSSFVIPGLNDEEPLTDKAIAKAVSRIQTRVGIPHWTAHDLRRTFATQLGEALHVDPVVIEKCLGHKMPKIMATYNKNEMLPQRKEALIRWEERIKQLIGSDSLKLAVYCKTALNKAEITIG
;
A
#
# COMPACT_ATOMS: atom_id res chain seq x y z
N MET A 1 -6.76 -7.71 -10.52
CA MET A 1 -5.52 -7.98 -9.78
C MET A 1 -5.15 -9.42 -10.07
N ASP A 2 -3.91 -9.70 -10.43
CA ASP A 2 -3.49 -11.07 -10.70
C ASP A 2 -2.80 -11.63 -9.45
N PHE A 3 -3.54 -12.43 -8.69
CA PHE A 3 -3.02 -13.05 -7.46
C PHE A 3 -2.07 -14.21 -7.80
N GLU A 4 -2.33 -14.96 -8.88
CA GLU A 4 -1.45 -16.05 -9.33
C GLU A 4 -0.06 -15.54 -9.72
N GLN A 5 0.00 -14.42 -10.45
CA GLN A 5 1.26 -13.77 -10.81
C GLN A 5 1.77 -12.81 -9.72
N SER A 6 1.01 -12.62 -8.63
CA SER A 6 1.31 -11.67 -7.56
C SER A 6 1.62 -10.27 -8.11
N LEU A 7 0.80 -9.81 -9.07
CA LEU A 7 1.02 -8.58 -9.80
C LEU A 7 -0.29 -7.79 -9.95
N TRP A 8 -0.24 -6.55 -9.49
CA TRP A 8 -1.30 -5.58 -9.75
C TRP A 8 -0.88 -4.65 -10.89
N THR A 9 -1.59 -4.74 -12.02
CA THR A 9 -1.42 -3.83 -13.14
C THR A 9 -2.49 -2.74 -13.10
N ILE A 10 -2.07 -1.50 -12.96
CA ILE A 10 -2.91 -0.30 -13.06
C ILE A 10 -2.78 0.22 -14.49
N PRO A 11 -3.88 0.30 -15.25
CA PRO A 11 -3.83 0.77 -16.63
C PRO A 11 -3.50 2.26 -16.67
N SER A 12 -2.95 2.72 -17.79
CA SER A 12 -2.54 4.11 -17.98
C SER A 12 -3.68 5.11 -17.77
N SER A 13 -4.93 4.72 -18.10
CA SER A 13 -6.15 5.51 -17.89
C SER A 13 -6.39 5.90 -16.43
N HIS A 14 -5.82 5.16 -15.47
CA HIS A 14 -5.94 5.42 -14.04
C HIS A 14 -4.66 6.01 -13.43
N THR A 15 -3.70 6.44 -14.24
CA THR A 15 -2.45 7.04 -13.77
C THR A 15 -2.30 8.49 -14.23
N LYS A 16 -1.78 9.35 -13.36
CA LYS A 16 -1.54 10.77 -13.69
C LYS A 16 -0.55 10.98 -14.85
N ASN A 17 0.32 10.01 -15.08
CA ASN A 17 1.38 10.10 -16.09
C ASN A 17 1.05 9.33 -17.38
N ALA A 18 -0.17 8.76 -17.50
CA ALA A 18 -0.57 7.89 -18.60
C ALA A 18 0.38 6.70 -18.84
N LEU A 19 1.01 6.19 -17.78
CA LEU A 19 1.91 5.04 -17.82
C LEU A 19 1.26 3.85 -17.12
N VAL A 20 1.35 2.67 -17.72
CA VAL A 20 0.94 1.44 -17.04
C VAL A 20 1.85 1.22 -15.84
N MET A 21 1.26 1.07 -14.65
CA MET A 21 2.01 0.80 -13.42
C MET A 21 1.77 -0.64 -12.99
N LYS A 22 2.84 -1.42 -12.94
CA LYS A 22 2.82 -2.80 -12.43
C LYS A 22 3.38 -2.81 -11.01
N ILE A 23 2.66 -3.34 -10.04
CA ILE A 23 3.07 -3.38 -8.63
C ILE A 23 3.09 -4.84 -8.19
N HIS A 24 4.23 -5.32 -7.69
CA HIS A 24 4.31 -6.67 -7.13
C HIS A 24 3.58 -6.71 -5.80
N LEU A 25 2.78 -7.75 -5.62
CA LEU A 25 2.05 -8.00 -4.40
C LEU A 25 2.83 -8.99 -3.57
N THR A 26 3.32 -8.53 -2.42
CA THR A 26 4.04 -9.39 -1.50
C THR A 26 3.06 -10.36 -0.80
N PRO A 27 3.50 -11.49 -0.23
CA PRO A 27 2.62 -12.42 0.46
C PRO A 27 1.74 -11.75 1.54
N LEU A 28 2.30 -10.85 2.36
CA LEU A 28 1.53 -10.10 3.35
C LEU A 28 0.44 -9.24 2.69
N THR A 29 0.76 -8.57 1.58
CA THR A 29 -0.20 -7.72 0.86
C THR A 29 -1.35 -8.54 0.29
N GLN A 30 -1.04 -9.72 -0.28
CA GLN A 30 -2.05 -10.63 -0.82
C GLN A 30 -2.98 -11.13 0.29
N SER A 31 -2.43 -11.61 1.41
CA SER A 31 -3.23 -12.05 2.55
C SER A 31 -4.11 -10.93 3.11
N LEU A 32 -3.62 -9.68 3.17
CA LEU A 32 -4.42 -8.54 3.60
C LEU A 32 -5.57 -8.25 2.63
N PHE A 33 -5.34 -8.33 1.32
CA PHE A 33 -6.39 -8.13 0.32
C PHE A 33 -7.43 -9.25 0.33
N GLU A 34 -7.02 -10.49 0.51
CA GLU A 34 -7.93 -11.63 0.69
C GLU A 34 -8.82 -11.44 1.92
N LEU A 35 -8.22 -11.04 3.05
CA LEU A 35 -8.96 -10.75 4.28
C LEU A 35 -9.95 -9.61 4.08
N LEU A 36 -9.54 -8.50 3.48
CA LEU A 36 -10.42 -7.35 3.23
C LEU A 36 -11.56 -7.72 2.27
N LYS A 37 -11.24 -8.47 1.21
CA LYS A 37 -12.22 -8.90 0.22
C LYS A 37 -13.26 -9.86 0.79
N ALA A 38 -12.88 -10.69 1.77
CA ALA A 38 -13.80 -11.59 2.45
C ALA A 38 -14.87 -10.86 3.30
N GLU A 39 -14.63 -9.60 3.66
CA GLU A 39 -15.55 -8.78 4.47
C GLU A 39 -16.53 -7.95 3.62
N THR A 40 -16.52 -8.08 2.28
CA THR A 40 -17.40 -7.31 1.39
C THR A 40 -17.79 -8.08 0.13
N ASN A 41 -19.02 -7.86 -0.35
CA ASN A 41 -19.49 -8.36 -1.64
C ASN A 41 -19.29 -7.34 -2.78
N SER A 42 -18.79 -6.14 -2.47
CA SER A 42 -18.48 -5.08 -3.45
C SER A 42 -17.57 -5.59 -4.55
N SER A 43 -17.56 -4.96 -5.73
CA SER A 43 -16.51 -5.20 -6.74
C SER A 43 -15.14 -4.68 -6.29
N PHE A 44 -15.08 -3.71 -5.37
CA PHE A 44 -13.85 -3.13 -4.84
C PHE A 44 -13.25 -3.96 -3.70
N VAL A 45 -11.94 -3.81 -3.44
CA VAL A 45 -11.27 -4.45 -2.28
C VAL A 45 -11.57 -3.68 -1.00
N ILE A 46 -11.75 -2.36 -1.10
CA ILE A 46 -12.16 -1.48 0.00
C ILE A 46 -13.31 -0.62 -0.52
N PRO A 47 -14.56 -0.97 -0.20
CA PRO A 47 -15.73 -0.21 -0.64
C PRO A 47 -15.88 1.11 0.12
N GLY A 48 -16.65 2.01 -0.48
CA GLY A 48 -17.26 3.15 0.18
C GLY A 48 -18.47 2.74 1.03
N LEU A 49 -19.38 3.68 1.28
CA LEU A 49 -20.51 3.45 2.18
C LEU A 49 -21.61 2.54 1.61
N ASN A 50 -21.71 2.42 0.29
CA ASN A 50 -22.81 1.75 -0.40
C ASN A 50 -22.37 0.54 -1.24
N ASP A 51 -21.16 0.02 -1.04
CA ASP A 51 -20.55 -1.12 -1.76
C ASP A 51 -20.43 -0.99 -3.30
N GLU A 52 -21.06 0.00 -3.92
CA GLU A 52 -21.04 0.27 -5.36
C GLU A 52 -19.91 1.24 -5.77
N GLU A 53 -19.30 1.92 -4.80
CA GLU A 53 -18.23 2.90 -5.02
C GLU A 53 -16.96 2.52 -4.25
N PRO A 54 -15.77 2.90 -4.74
CA PRO A 54 -14.53 2.70 -3.99
C PRO A 54 -14.44 3.67 -2.80
N LEU A 55 -13.60 3.31 -1.82
CA LEU A 55 -13.25 4.21 -0.71
C LEU A 55 -12.73 5.56 -1.23
N THR A 56 -13.23 6.66 -0.67
CA THR A 56 -12.82 8.01 -1.03
C THR A 56 -11.53 8.46 -0.31
N ASP A 57 -10.79 9.38 -0.92
CA ASP A 57 -9.59 9.99 -0.31
C ASP A 57 -9.89 10.62 1.07
N LYS A 58 -11.07 11.22 1.23
CA LYS A 58 -11.52 11.81 2.50
C LYS A 58 -11.65 10.76 3.60
N ALA A 59 -12.08 9.54 3.25
CA ALA A 59 -12.21 8.45 4.23
C ALA A 59 -10.83 7.96 4.71
N ILE A 60 -9.82 7.94 3.83
CA ILE A 60 -8.43 7.64 4.22
C ILE A 60 -7.91 8.69 5.21
N ALA A 61 -8.10 9.98 4.93
CA ALA A 61 -7.68 11.05 5.84
C ALA A 61 -8.35 10.93 7.22
N LYS A 62 -9.65 10.61 7.27
CA LYS A 62 -10.36 10.34 8.53
C LYS A 62 -9.78 9.12 9.26
N ALA A 63 -9.49 8.03 8.55
CA ALA A 63 -8.90 6.84 9.15
C ALA A 63 -7.52 7.13 9.78
N VAL A 64 -6.67 7.90 9.10
CA VAL A 64 -5.38 8.38 9.63
C VAL A 64 -5.59 9.21 10.89
N SER A 65 -6.53 10.16 10.88
CA SER A 65 -6.84 11.00 12.05
C SER A 65 -7.27 10.17 13.27
N ARG A 66 -8.13 9.14 13.08
CA ARG A 66 -8.50 8.24 14.19
C ARG A 66 -7.31 7.47 14.74
N ILE A 67 -6.41 7.00 13.88
CA ILE A 67 -5.19 6.30 14.30
C ILE A 67 -4.32 7.25 15.12
N GLN A 68 -4.10 8.47 14.65
CA GLN A 68 -3.32 9.51 15.34
C GLN A 68 -3.83 9.79 16.76
N THR A 69 -5.12 10.02 16.90
CA THR A 69 -5.76 10.24 18.21
C THR A 69 -5.51 9.07 19.16
N ARG A 70 -5.43 7.84 18.65
CA ARG A 70 -5.22 6.64 19.46
C ARG A 70 -3.76 6.40 19.85
N VAL A 71 -2.82 6.68 18.94
CA VAL A 71 -1.40 6.35 19.15
C VAL A 71 -0.60 7.50 19.76
N GLY A 72 -1.12 8.72 19.75
CA GLY A 72 -0.49 9.88 20.40
C GLY A 72 0.81 10.35 19.74
N ILE A 73 0.97 10.13 18.43
CA ILE A 73 2.15 10.59 17.67
C ILE A 73 1.88 11.93 16.96
N PRO A 74 2.93 12.68 16.57
CA PRO A 74 2.78 13.93 15.83
C PRO A 74 1.94 13.77 14.55
N HIS A 75 1.43 14.89 14.03
CA HIS A 75 0.63 14.87 12.80
C HIS A 75 1.44 14.31 11.61
N TRP A 76 0.75 13.50 10.82
CA TRP A 76 1.20 12.83 9.59
C TRP A 76 0.00 12.54 8.67
N THR A 77 0.27 12.27 7.40
CA THR A 77 -0.73 11.97 6.38
C THR A 77 -0.38 10.67 5.66
N ALA A 78 -1.31 10.12 4.88
CA ALA A 78 -1.00 8.97 4.01
C ALA A 78 0.20 9.24 3.06
N HIS A 79 0.44 10.50 2.69
CA HIS A 79 1.62 10.88 1.90
C HIS A 79 2.93 10.67 2.67
N ASP A 80 2.94 10.90 3.98
CA ASP A 80 4.13 10.70 4.81
C ASP A 80 4.50 9.22 4.95
N LEU A 81 3.52 8.30 4.87
CA LEU A 81 3.80 6.86 4.77
C LEU A 81 4.58 6.52 3.50
N ARG A 82 4.23 7.16 2.38
CA ARG A 82 4.94 6.97 1.11
C ARG A 82 6.36 7.54 1.16
N ARG A 83 6.56 8.68 1.82
CA ARG A 83 7.91 9.25 2.06
C ARG A 83 8.73 8.33 2.96
N THR A 84 8.13 7.86 4.05
CA THR A 84 8.74 6.89 4.98
C THR A 84 9.16 5.62 4.25
N PHE A 85 8.31 5.07 3.38
CA PHE A 85 8.65 3.92 2.55
C PHE A 85 9.91 4.18 1.71
N ALA A 86 9.97 5.30 0.99
CA ALA A 86 11.13 5.64 0.15
C ALA A 86 12.42 5.79 0.98
N THR A 87 12.34 6.52 2.09
CA THR A 87 13.48 6.72 3.02
C THR A 87 13.94 5.38 3.60
N GLN A 88 13.04 4.54 4.08
CA GLN A 88 13.41 3.24 4.65
C GLN A 88 14.01 2.27 3.61
N LEU A 89 13.50 2.27 2.37
CA LEU A 89 14.11 1.48 1.31
C LEU A 89 15.56 1.90 1.04
N GLY A 90 15.83 3.21 1.02
CA GLY A 90 17.17 3.74 0.75
C GLY A 90 18.12 3.58 1.93
N GLU A 91 17.72 4.07 3.11
CA GLU A 91 18.61 4.18 4.27
C GLU A 91 18.79 2.87 5.02
N ALA A 92 17.71 2.13 5.26
CA ALA A 92 17.77 0.92 6.09
C ALA A 92 17.98 -0.36 5.25
N LEU A 93 17.48 -0.38 4.02
CA LEU A 93 17.55 -1.55 3.14
C LEU A 93 18.55 -1.38 1.99
N HIS A 94 19.15 -0.20 1.83
CA HIS A 94 20.17 0.07 0.79
C HIS A 94 19.70 -0.33 -0.62
N VAL A 95 18.41 -0.09 -0.92
CA VAL A 95 17.84 -0.34 -2.25
C VAL A 95 18.29 0.77 -3.21
N ASP A 96 18.62 0.37 -4.44
CA ASP A 96 19.00 1.30 -5.50
C ASP A 96 17.95 2.41 -5.69
N PRO A 97 18.33 3.70 -5.73
CA PRO A 97 17.40 4.80 -5.86
C PRO A 97 16.48 4.70 -7.09
N VAL A 98 16.96 4.17 -8.22
CA VAL A 98 16.15 3.98 -9.42
C VAL A 98 15.08 2.92 -9.21
N VAL A 99 15.37 1.87 -8.45
CA VAL A 99 14.37 0.87 -8.05
C VAL A 99 13.30 1.51 -7.16
N ILE A 100 13.71 2.35 -6.20
CA ILE A 100 12.78 3.09 -5.33
C ILE A 100 11.85 3.97 -6.15
N GLU A 101 12.38 4.79 -7.05
CA GLU A 101 11.59 5.67 -7.93
C GLU A 101 10.59 4.87 -8.80
N LYS A 102 11.01 3.69 -9.31
CA LYS A 102 10.11 2.80 -10.07
C LYS A 102 9.06 2.12 -9.20
N CYS A 103 9.37 1.75 -7.95
CA CYS A 103 8.38 1.28 -6.98
C CYS A 103 7.33 2.36 -6.69
N LEU A 104 7.77 3.62 -6.58
CA LEU A 104 6.89 4.76 -6.38
C LEU A 104 6.08 5.09 -7.65
N GLY A 105 6.52 4.69 -8.84
CA GLY A 105 5.87 5.08 -10.11
C GLY A 105 6.17 6.53 -10.50
N HIS A 106 7.29 7.06 -10.02
CA HIS A 106 7.77 8.39 -10.40
C HIS A 106 8.32 8.39 -11.82
N LYS A 107 8.22 9.55 -12.47
CA LYS A 107 8.84 9.77 -13.77
C LYS A 107 10.32 10.07 -13.56
N MET A 108 11.18 9.25 -14.14
CA MET A 108 12.63 9.46 -14.09
C MET A 108 13.01 10.77 -14.83
N PRO A 109 14.08 11.45 -14.39
CA PRO A 109 14.66 12.57 -15.13
C PRO A 109 14.95 12.20 -16.59
N LYS A 110 14.79 13.15 -17.51
CA LYS A 110 14.81 12.90 -18.97
C LYS A 110 16.01 12.09 -19.44
N ILE A 111 17.22 12.44 -18.98
CA ILE A 111 18.46 11.72 -19.34
C ILE A 111 18.40 10.27 -18.87
N MET A 112 18.04 10.03 -17.60
CA MET A 112 17.92 8.67 -17.08
C MET A 112 16.79 7.89 -17.78
N ALA A 113 15.67 8.53 -18.13
CA ALA A 113 14.57 7.90 -18.83
C ALA A 113 14.94 7.47 -20.26
N THR A 114 15.85 8.18 -20.93
CA THR A 114 16.35 7.82 -22.27
C THR A 114 17.11 6.49 -22.24
N TYR A 115 17.94 6.27 -21.21
CA TYR A 115 18.82 5.11 -21.12
C TYR A 115 18.24 3.96 -20.29
N ASN A 116 17.49 4.25 -19.22
CA ASN A 116 16.91 3.24 -18.31
C ASN A 116 15.46 2.91 -18.70
N LYS A 117 15.34 2.14 -19.78
CA LYS A 117 14.05 1.60 -20.26
C LYS A 117 13.60 0.34 -19.51
N ASN A 118 14.44 -0.25 -18.67
CA ASN A 118 14.13 -1.47 -17.94
C ASN A 118 13.05 -1.17 -16.87
N GLU A 119 11.97 -1.95 -16.81
CA GLU A 119 10.96 -1.83 -15.75
C GLU A 119 11.48 -2.24 -14.36
N MET A 120 12.60 -2.98 -14.32
CA MET A 120 13.26 -3.51 -13.12
C MET A 120 12.31 -4.32 -12.23
N LEU A 121 11.36 -5.04 -12.83
CA LEU A 121 10.34 -5.82 -12.11
C LEU A 121 10.97 -6.79 -11.09
N PRO A 122 12.01 -7.59 -11.41
CA PRO A 122 12.65 -8.46 -10.43
C PRO A 122 13.21 -7.70 -9.22
N GLN A 123 13.90 -6.58 -9.45
CA GLN A 123 14.49 -5.76 -8.38
C GLN A 123 13.42 -5.08 -7.53
N ARG A 124 12.32 -4.63 -8.15
CA ARG A 124 11.18 -4.04 -7.46
C ARG A 124 10.45 -5.07 -6.60
N LYS A 125 10.29 -6.30 -7.10
CA LYS A 125 9.76 -7.42 -6.33
C LYS A 125 10.61 -7.65 -5.09
N GLU A 126 11.94 -7.78 -5.27
CA GLU A 126 12.88 -7.99 -4.18
C GLU A 126 12.81 -6.86 -3.14
N ALA A 127 12.81 -5.60 -3.58
CA ALA A 127 12.69 -4.45 -2.68
C ALA A 127 11.40 -4.48 -1.85
N LEU A 128 10.27 -4.87 -2.45
CA LEU A 128 8.99 -4.97 -1.76
C LEU A 128 8.94 -6.14 -0.78
N ILE A 129 9.57 -7.28 -1.09
CA ILE A 129 9.69 -8.41 -0.17
C ILE A 129 10.53 -8.03 1.05
N ARG A 130 11.70 -7.39 0.86
CA ARG A 130 12.53 -6.90 1.96
C ARG A 130 11.81 -5.86 2.81
N TRP A 131 10.96 -5.04 2.20
CA TRP A 131 10.11 -4.11 2.93
C TRP A 131 9.05 -4.81 3.78
N GLU A 132 8.39 -5.85 3.25
CA GLU A 132 7.48 -6.69 4.02
C GLU A 132 8.19 -7.31 5.24
N GLU A 133 9.37 -7.89 5.05
CA GLU A 133 10.15 -8.49 6.13
C GLU A 133 10.50 -7.46 7.21
N ARG A 134 10.87 -6.24 6.79
CA ARG A 134 11.13 -5.14 7.71
C ARG A 134 9.88 -4.77 8.50
N ILE A 135 8.72 -4.66 7.86
CA ILE A 135 7.44 -4.41 8.55
C ILE A 135 7.16 -5.53 9.57
N LYS A 136 7.33 -6.80 9.19
CA LYS A 136 7.14 -7.94 10.10
C LYS A 136 8.05 -7.86 11.33
N GLN A 137 9.31 -7.47 11.15
CA GLN A 137 10.25 -7.25 12.26
C GLN A 137 9.79 -6.12 13.19
N LEU A 138 9.30 -5.01 12.63
CA LEU A 138 8.85 -3.84 13.40
C LEU A 138 7.57 -4.11 14.20
N ILE A 139 6.68 -4.96 13.68
CA ILE A 139 5.43 -5.35 14.37
C ILE A 139 5.71 -6.41 15.47
N GLY A 140 6.83 -7.14 15.38
CA GLY A 140 7.18 -8.20 16.33
C GLY A 140 6.28 -9.43 16.21
N SER A 141 6.34 -10.32 17.21
CA SER A 141 5.59 -11.60 17.28
C SER A 141 4.08 -11.44 17.54
N ASP A 142 3.56 -10.20 17.60
CA ASP A 142 2.13 -9.89 17.76
C ASP A 142 1.36 -9.94 16.41
N SER A 143 1.95 -10.60 15.41
CA SER A 143 1.59 -10.62 13.99
C SER A 143 0.18 -11.15 13.67
N LEU A 144 -0.48 -11.86 14.59
CA LEU A 144 -1.89 -12.25 14.45
C LEU A 144 -2.88 -11.13 14.78
N LYS A 145 -2.46 -10.03 15.43
CA LYS A 145 -3.37 -8.94 15.77
C LYS A 145 -3.72 -8.06 14.56
N LEU A 146 -2.92 -8.00 13.50
CA LEU A 146 -3.21 -7.13 12.34
C LEU A 146 -4.52 -7.55 11.63
N ALA A 147 -4.73 -8.85 11.43
CA ALA A 147 -5.97 -9.40 10.87
C ALA A 147 -7.17 -9.24 11.83
N VAL A 148 -6.95 -9.45 13.13
CA VAL A 148 -7.98 -9.28 14.17
C VAL A 148 -8.37 -7.80 14.33
N TYR A 149 -7.43 -6.88 14.18
CA TYR A 149 -7.69 -5.45 14.32
C TYR A 149 -8.46 -4.89 13.12
N CYS A 150 -8.20 -5.36 11.90
CA CYS A 150 -9.06 -5.08 10.76
C CYS A 150 -10.50 -5.58 11.00
N LYS A 151 -10.68 -6.82 11.46
CA LYS A 151 -12.01 -7.36 11.84
C LYS A 151 -12.70 -6.55 12.95
N THR A 152 -11.98 -6.17 13.99
CA THR A 152 -12.58 -5.48 15.16
C THR A 152 -12.82 -4.00 14.89
N ALA A 153 -11.97 -3.34 14.08
CA ALA A 153 -12.14 -1.94 13.72
C ALA A 153 -13.26 -1.71 12.69
N LEU A 154 -13.56 -2.72 11.85
CA LEU A 154 -14.73 -2.70 10.98
C LEU A 154 -16.02 -2.90 11.80
N ASN A 155 -16.06 -3.89 12.71
CA ASN A 155 -17.25 -4.14 13.54
C ASN A 155 -17.56 -3.06 14.59
N LYS A 156 -16.58 -2.26 15.04
CA LYS A 156 -16.82 -1.17 15.99
C LYS A 156 -17.31 0.13 15.34
N ALA A 157 -17.29 0.25 14.02
CA ALA A 157 -17.85 1.42 13.34
C ALA A 157 -19.40 1.42 13.34
N GLU A 158 -20.04 0.31 13.68
CA GLU A 158 -21.50 0.18 13.76
C GLU A 158 -22.09 0.48 15.16
N ILE A 159 -21.28 0.70 16.21
CA ILE A 159 -21.76 0.84 17.61
C ILE A 159 -21.49 2.25 18.18
N THR A 160 -21.45 3.30 17.36
CA THR A 160 -21.42 4.69 17.89
C THR A 160 -22.33 5.61 17.08
N ILE A 161 -23.48 5.07 16.67
CA ILE A 161 -24.67 5.85 16.33
C ILE A 161 -25.79 5.33 17.23
N GLY A 162 -25.76 5.77 18.48
CA GLY A 162 -26.74 5.52 19.52
C GLY A 162 -26.66 6.66 20.52
#